data_AF-A0A3S1Q053-F1
#
_entry.id   AF-A0A3S1Q053-F1
#
_cell.length_a   1.000
_cell.length_b   1.000
_cell.length_c   1.000
_cell.angle_alpha   90.00
_cell.angle_beta   90.00
_cell.angle_gamma   90.00
#
_symmetry.space_group_name_H-M   'P 1'
#
loop_
_entity.id
_entity.type
_entity.pdbx_description
1 polymer ?
#
loop_
_entity_poly.entity_id
_entity_poly.type
_entity_poly.pdbx_seq_one_letter_code
_entity_poly.pdbx_strand_id
1 'polypeptide(L)'
;MSFRLFDAPLREPSQFVGFAGNRIDRQSENRADDAVEKALADQTTRLMLMHAGRLYLKLDGGKFDPWFNVAESETFDVSLDRGVLLGFSEEGPVLAVPAGIEPENLPETVKAIDYRSVYMQGLIDEAAAGALAQGAALLAWHASHAFCSKCGNRSEMRAGGYR
;
A
#
# COMPACT_ATOMS: atom_id res chain seq x y z
N MET A 1 2.96 23.47 32.32
CA MET A 1 3.82 22.34 32.74
C MET A 1 5.04 22.33 31.84
N SER A 2 6.25 22.24 32.41
CA SER A 2 7.49 22.15 31.64
C SER A 2 7.79 20.67 31.39
N PHE A 3 7.74 20.23 30.13
CA PHE A 3 8.13 18.88 29.73
C PHE A 3 9.66 18.82 29.67
N ARG A 4 10.28 17.92 30.46
CA ARG A 4 11.74 17.73 30.43
C ARG A 4 12.09 16.68 29.38
N LEU A 5 13.13 16.96 28.61
CA LEU A 5 13.60 16.07 27.54
C LEU A 5 13.89 14.63 28.02
N PHE A 6 14.35 14.46 29.27
CA PHE A 6 14.66 13.15 29.86
C PHE A 6 13.45 12.40 30.41
N ASP A 7 12.29 13.05 30.50
CA ASP A 7 11.02 12.41 30.86
C ASP A 7 10.27 11.91 29.62
N ALA A 8 10.83 12.16 28.42
CA ALA A 8 10.30 11.61 27.18
C ALA A 8 10.46 10.08 27.19
N PRO A 9 9.39 9.32 26.91
CA PRO A 9 9.52 7.87 26.78
C PRO A 9 10.60 7.55 25.74
N LEU A 10 11.50 6.63 26.10
CA LEU A 10 12.47 6.09 25.15
C LEU A 10 11.72 5.56 23.94
N ARG A 11 12.09 6.02 22.74
CA ARG A 11 11.56 5.44 21.51
C ARG A 11 11.88 3.95 21.51
N GLU A 12 10.86 3.15 21.25
CA GLU A 12 10.97 1.69 21.26
C GLU A 12 11.95 1.27 20.14
N PRO A 13 13.01 0.49 20.45
CA PRO A 13 14.10 0.29 19.50
C PRO A 13 13.71 -0.33 18.15
N SER A 14 12.62 -1.10 18.09
CA SER A 14 12.16 -1.67 16.82
C SER A 14 11.65 -0.59 15.84
N GLN A 15 11.25 0.59 16.33
CA GLN A 15 10.87 1.73 15.48
C GLN A 15 12.04 2.31 14.67
N PHE A 16 13.29 2.00 15.02
CA PHE A 16 14.45 2.42 14.22
C PHE A 16 14.72 1.52 13.00
N VAL A 17 13.99 0.39 12.88
CA VAL A 17 14.08 -0.48 11.71
C VAL A 17 13.29 0.13 10.56
N GLY A 18 13.84 0.05 9.34
CA GLY A 18 13.15 0.53 8.14
C GLY A 18 11.77 -0.12 7.99
N PHE A 19 10.78 0.70 7.61
CA PHE A 19 9.39 0.26 7.41
C PHE A 19 8.65 -0.25 8.65
N ALA A 20 9.20 -0.07 9.86
CA ALA A 20 8.56 -0.46 11.12
C ALA A 20 7.35 0.41 11.53
N GLY A 21 7.10 1.53 10.83
CA GLY A 21 6.05 2.50 11.17
C GLY A 21 4.63 2.08 10.78
N ASN A 22 4.42 0.91 10.15
CA ASN A 22 3.12 0.50 9.64
C ASN A 22 2.07 0.38 10.76
N ARG A 23 0.96 1.12 10.63
CA ARG A 23 -0.14 1.18 11.61
C ARG A 23 -1.38 0.36 11.23
N ILE A 24 -1.32 -0.39 10.13
CA ILE A 24 -2.45 -1.15 9.63
C ILE A 24 -2.64 -2.41 10.48
N ASP A 25 -3.84 -2.58 11.05
CA ASP A 25 -4.27 -3.85 11.61
C ASP A 25 -4.58 -4.83 10.47
N ARG A 26 -3.72 -5.82 10.30
CA ARG A 26 -3.73 -6.71 9.14
C ARG A 26 -4.94 -7.64 9.13
N GLN A 27 -5.32 -8.20 10.28
CA GLN A 27 -6.40 -9.20 10.38
C GLN A 27 -6.33 -10.34 9.33
N SER A 28 -5.15 -10.70 8.84
CA SER A 28 -4.98 -11.55 7.65
C SER A 28 -5.42 -13.01 7.84
N GLU A 29 -5.38 -13.52 9.07
CA GLU A 29 -5.69 -14.93 9.39
C GLU A 29 -7.18 -15.29 9.19
N ASN A 30 -8.09 -14.31 9.34
CA ASN A 30 -9.54 -14.53 9.44
C ASN A 30 -10.33 -13.93 8.27
N ARG A 31 -9.66 -13.57 7.17
CA ARG A 31 -10.34 -12.95 6.03
C ARG A 31 -11.11 -13.97 5.22
N ALA A 32 -12.38 -13.66 4.96
CA ALA A 32 -13.18 -14.34 3.96
C ALA A 32 -12.67 -14.01 2.54
N ASP A 33 -13.06 -14.85 1.58
CA ASP A 33 -12.66 -14.66 0.17
C ASP A 33 -13.24 -13.37 -0.42
N ASP A 34 -14.34 -12.85 0.12
CA ASP A 34 -15.02 -11.60 -0.30
C ASP A 34 -14.51 -10.32 0.41
N ALA A 35 -13.37 -10.41 1.11
CA ALA A 35 -12.86 -9.32 1.95
C ALA A 35 -12.45 -8.08 1.15
N VAL A 36 -11.94 -8.25 -0.08
CA VAL A 36 -11.54 -7.13 -0.95
C VAL A 36 -12.77 -6.40 -1.47
N GLU A 37 -13.80 -7.13 -1.91
CA GLU A 37 -15.07 -6.55 -2.36
C GLU A 37 -15.74 -5.75 -1.25
N LYS A 38 -15.77 -6.31 -0.02
CA LYS A 38 -16.30 -5.60 1.15
C LYS A 38 -15.51 -4.33 1.48
N ALA A 39 -14.19 -4.38 1.40
CA ALA A 39 -13.34 -3.21 1.61
C ALA A 39 -13.60 -2.15 0.54
N LEU A 40 -13.61 -2.52 -0.74
CA LEU A 40 -13.86 -1.58 -1.84
C LEU A 40 -15.26 -0.94 -1.82
N ALA A 41 -16.24 -1.58 -1.18
CA ALA A 41 -17.56 -1.00 -0.95
C ALA A 41 -17.59 0.09 0.15
N ASP A 42 -16.56 0.16 0.99
CA ASP A 42 -16.41 1.22 1.99
C ASP A 42 -15.88 2.51 1.34
N GLN A 43 -16.59 3.62 1.54
CA GLN A 43 -16.25 4.94 0.99
C GLN A 43 -14.96 5.52 1.58
N THR A 44 -14.53 5.02 2.74
CA THR A 44 -13.31 5.43 3.43
C THR A 44 -12.07 4.67 2.96
N THR A 45 -12.24 3.75 2.01
CA THR A 45 -11.14 2.94 1.49
C THR A 45 -10.06 3.77 0.81
N ARG A 46 -8.82 3.51 1.21
CA ARG A 46 -7.62 4.13 0.67
C ARG A 46 -6.80 3.12 -0.12
N LEU A 47 -6.35 3.54 -1.30
CA LEU A 47 -5.61 2.73 -2.26
C LEU A 47 -4.21 3.29 -2.43
N MET A 48 -3.20 2.42 -2.40
CA MET A 48 -1.85 2.71 -2.89
C MET A 48 -1.70 2.12 -4.28
N LEU A 49 -1.56 3.00 -5.28
CA LEU A 49 -1.44 2.58 -6.67
C LEU A 49 0.02 2.33 -7.02
N MET A 50 0.31 1.12 -7.49
CA MET A 50 1.66 0.67 -7.77
C MET A 50 1.77 0.13 -9.19
N HIS A 51 2.85 0.47 -9.88
CA HIS A 51 3.11 -0.01 -11.23
C HIS A 51 4.60 -0.12 -11.48
N ALA A 52 5.04 -1.24 -12.05
CA ALA A 52 6.44 -1.48 -12.44
C ALA A 52 7.48 -1.08 -11.37
N GLY A 53 7.24 -1.40 -10.10
CA GLY A 53 8.15 -1.10 -8.99
C GLY A 53 8.16 0.36 -8.53
N ARG A 54 7.16 1.15 -8.94
CA ARG A 54 6.97 2.55 -8.57
C ARG A 54 5.64 2.73 -7.85
N LEU A 55 5.63 3.64 -6.88
CA LEU A 55 4.44 4.12 -6.21
C LEU A 55 3.96 5.38 -6.93
N TYR A 56 2.66 5.46 -7.19
CA TYR A 56 2.07 6.69 -7.71
C TYR A 56 1.75 7.61 -6.54
N LEU A 57 2.23 8.84 -6.64
CA LEU A 57 2.13 9.85 -5.60
C LEU A 57 1.48 11.09 -6.19
N LYS A 58 0.35 11.51 -5.61
CA LYS A 58 -0.24 12.81 -5.91
C LYS A 58 0.70 13.90 -5.41
N LEU A 59 0.88 14.95 -6.19
CA LEU A 59 1.70 16.11 -5.85
C LEU A 59 0.79 17.32 -5.75
N ASP A 60 0.60 17.82 -4.53
CA ASP A 60 -0.14 19.06 -4.25
C ASP A 60 0.66 19.97 -3.33
N GLY A 61 0.85 21.23 -3.73
CA GLY A 61 1.58 22.23 -2.93
C GLY A 61 2.99 21.81 -2.51
N GLY A 62 3.66 20.93 -3.28
CA GLY A 62 5.00 20.40 -2.95
C GLY A 62 5.01 19.25 -1.94
N LYS A 63 3.85 18.73 -1.55
CA LYS A 63 3.71 17.53 -0.71
C LYS A 63 3.26 16.35 -1.55
N PHE A 64 3.84 15.18 -1.26
CA PHE A 64 3.40 13.93 -1.85
C PHE A 64 2.33 13.27 -0.98
N ASP A 65 1.28 12.76 -1.61
CA ASP A 65 0.22 11.97 -0.98
C ASP A 65 0.10 10.61 -1.71
N PRO A 66 0.30 9.49 -0.99
CA PRO A 66 0.22 8.15 -1.57
C PRO A 66 -1.20 7.58 -1.65
N TRP A 67 -2.20 8.24 -1.06
CA TRP A 67 -3.52 7.67 -0.88
C TRP A 67 -4.49 8.12 -1.96
N PHE A 68 -5.07 7.17 -2.68
CA PHE A 68 -6.16 7.40 -3.63
C PHE A 68 -7.45 6.86 -3.04
N ASN A 69 -8.57 7.53 -3.25
CA ASN A 69 -9.87 6.89 -3.07
C ASN A 69 -10.23 6.05 -4.31
N VAL A 70 -11.30 5.25 -4.21
CA VAL A 70 -11.74 4.35 -5.30
C VAL A 70 -12.05 5.13 -6.58
N ALA A 71 -12.77 6.26 -6.48
CA ALA A 71 -13.14 7.06 -7.65
C ALA A 71 -11.94 7.72 -8.34
N GLU A 72 -10.96 8.23 -7.57
CA GLU A 72 -9.71 8.78 -8.11
C GLU A 72 -8.93 7.71 -8.88
N SER A 73 -8.95 6.47 -8.40
CA SER A 73 -8.18 5.36 -8.96
C SER A 73 -8.65 4.91 -10.35
N GLU A 74 -9.90 5.16 -10.71
CA GLU A 74 -10.50 4.74 -12.00
C GLU A 74 -9.74 5.28 -13.22
N THR A 75 -9.11 6.45 -13.08
CA THR A 75 -8.34 7.08 -14.16
C THR A 75 -6.97 6.45 -14.42
N PHE A 76 -6.53 5.50 -13.57
CA PHE A 76 -5.20 4.89 -13.64
C PHE A 76 -5.20 3.44 -14.16
N ASP A 77 -6.30 2.99 -14.77
CA ASP A 77 -6.44 1.62 -15.31
C ASP A 77 -6.09 0.55 -14.26
N VAL A 78 -6.71 0.68 -13.09
CA VAL A 78 -6.38 -0.14 -11.93
C VAL A 78 -7.00 -1.54 -12.02
N SER A 79 -6.22 -2.56 -11.66
CA SER A 79 -6.70 -3.94 -11.54
C SER A 79 -7.15 -4.24 -10.11
N LEU A 80 -8.37 -3.85 -9.75
CA LEU A 80 -8.93 -4.04 -8.41
C LEU A 80 -9.04 -5.53 -8.03
N ASP A 81 -9.27 -6.41 -9.00
CA ASP A 81 -9.30 -7.88 -8.85
C ASP A 81 -7.94 -8.47 -8.44
N ARG A 82 -6.85 -7.73 -8.71
CA ARG A 82 -5.48 -8.05 -8.29
C ARG A 82 -5.01 -7.20 -7.10
N GLY A 83 -5.93 -6.47 -6.48
CA GLY A 83 -5.68 -5.68 -5.29
C GLY A 83 -5.47 -6.57 -4.06
N VAL A 84 -4.56 -6.14 -3.19
CA VAL A 84 -4.26 -6.82 -1.92
C VAL A 84 -4.78 -5.94 -0.78
N LEU A 85 -5.67 -6.47 0.04
CA LEU A 85 -6.10 -5.82 1.27
C LEU A 85 -4.94 -5.87 2.27
N LEU A 86 -4.38 -4.71 2.62
CA LEU A 86 -3.31 -4.63 3.61
C LEU A 86 -3.86 -4.76 5.03
N GLY A 87 -5.11 -4.33 5.22
CA GLY A 87 -5.84 -4.40 6.49
C GLY A 87 -6.64 -3.11 6.71
N PHE A 88 -6.80 -2.74 7.98
CA PHE A 88 -7.60 -1.60 8.39
C PHE A 88 -6.75 -0.61 9.19
N SER A 89 -6.97 0.66 8.93
CA SER A 89 -6.36 1.79 9.65
C SER A 89 -7.45 2.59 10.37
N GLU A 90 -7.06 3.58 11.17
CA GLU A 90 -8.02 4.51 11.80
C GLU A 90 -8.90 5.25 10.77
N GLU A 91 -8.39 5.46 9.55
CA GLU A 91 -9.09 6.17 8.47
C GLU A 91 -9.95 5.25 7.59
N GLY A 92 -9.84 3.93 7.71
CA GLY A 92 -10.57 2.97 6.87
C GLY A 92 -9.71 1.82 6.33
N PRO A 93 -10.28 0.98 5.43
CA PRO A 93 -9.57 -0.11 4.78
C PRO A 93 -8.45 0.41 3.88
N VAL A 94 -7.36 -0.34 3.80
CA VAL A 94 -6.20 0.02 2.98
C VAL A 94 -5.86 -1.11 2.01
N LEU A 95 -5.81 -0.80 0.71
CA LEU A 95 -5.40 -1.75 -0.33
C LEU A 95 -4.16 -1.27 -1.08
N ALA A 96 -3.32 -2.22 -1.51
CA ALA A 96 -2.33 -1.99 -2.56
C ALA A 96 -2.86 -2.53 -3.88
N VAL A 97 -2.83 -1.72 -4.94
CA VAL A 97 -3.51 -2.04 -6.20
C VAL A 97 -2.54 -1.83 -7.37
N PRO A 98 -2.42 -2.80 -8.29
CA PRO A 98 -1.73 -2.60 -9.56
C PRO A 98 -2.43 -1.54 -10.41
N ALA A 99 -1.72 -0.51 -10.82
CA ALA A 99 -2.17 0.44 -11.85
C ALA A 99 -1.71 -0.01 -13.24
N GLY A 100 -2.36 0.47 -14.30
CA GLY A 100 -2.07 0.12 -15.70
C GLY A 100 -1.49 1.27 -16.53
N ILE A 101 -1.71 2.53 -16.13
CA ILE A 101 -1.16 3.69 -16.85
C ILE A 101 0.36 3.75 -16.68
N GLU A 102 1.10 3.77 -17.78
CA GLU A 102 2.57 3.94 -17.77
C GLU A 102 2.99 5.31 -17.20
N PRO A 103 4.16 5.41 -16.54
CA PRO A 103 4.65 6.64 -15.92
C PRO A 103 4.64 7.89 -16.81
N GLU A 104 4.92 7.74 -18.11
CA GLU A 104 4.98 8.84 -19.08
C GLU A 104 3.61 9.42 -19.41
N ASN A 105 2.54 8.65 -19.16
CA ASN A 105 1.16 9.03 -19.45
C ASN A 105 0.40 9.52 -18.20
N LEU A 106 1.09 9.63 -17.06
CA LEU A 106 0.48 10.15 -15.84
C LEU A 106 0.18 11.66 -15.96
N PRO A 107 -0.91 12.13 -15.32
CA PRO A 107 -1.16 13.57 -15.22
C PRO A 107 -0.02 14.26 -14.48
N GLU A 108 0.22 15.54 -14.77
CA GLU A 108 1.33 16.29 -14.16
C GLU A 108 1.28 16.34 -12.62
N THR A 109 0.06 16.22 -12.07
CA THR A 109 -0.26 16.17 -10.64
C THR A 109 0.06 14.83 -9.98
N VAL A 110 0.50 13.81 -10.73
CA VAL A 110 0.90 12.50 -10.19
C VAL A 110 2.29 12.12 -10.67
N LYS A 111 3.11 11.64 -9.75
CA LYS A 111 4.47 11.16 -10.05
C LYS A 111 4.58 9.68 -9.74
N ALA A 112 5.15 8.92 -10.67
CA ALA A 112 5.60 7.56 -10.41
C ALA A 112 7.03 7.60 -9.87
N ILE A 113 7.23 7.22 -8.61
CA ILE A 113 8.54 7.24 -7.95
C ILE A 113 8.89 5.85 -7.46
N ASP A 114 10.13 5.41 -7.69
CA ASP A 114 10.59 4.10 -7.23
C ASP A 114 10.62 4.01 -5.70
N TYR A 115 10.34 2.82 -5.16
CA TYR A 115 10.15 2.63 -3.71
C TYR A 115 11.37 3.03 -2.88
N ARG A 116 12.58 2.85 -3.42
CA ARG A 116 13.81 3.22 -2.74
C ARG A 116 13.92 4.73 -2.62
N SER A 117 13.66 5.47 -3.69
CA SER A 117 13.65 6.94 -3.67
C SER A 117 12.57 7.48 -2.73
N VAL A 118 11.35 6.90 -2.75
CA VAL A 118 10.27 7.28 -1.83
C VAL A 118 10.74 7.21 -0.37
N TYR A 119 11.39 6.10 0.01
CA TYR A 119 11.90 5.90 1.36
C TYR A 119 13.10 6.80 1.68
N MET A 120 14.13 6.80 0.82
CA MET A 120 15.40 7.51 1.07
C MET A 120 15.24 9.03 1.12
N GLN A 121 14.29 9.57 0.36
CA GLN A 121 14.01 11.01 0.32
C GLN A 121 12.91 11.42 1.32
N GLY A 122 12.29 10.47 2.02
CA GLY A 122 11.23 10.75 3.00
C GLY A 122 10.00 11.40 2.36
N LEU A 123 9.59 10.93 1.18
CA LEU A 123 8.51 11.57 0.42
C LEU A 123 7.13 11.37 1.05
N ILE A 124 6.97 10.33 1.87
CA ILE A 124 5.75 10.01 2.61
C ILE A 124 6.09 9.70 4.07
N ASP A 125 5.10 9.75 4.95
CA ASP A 125 5.31 9.47 6.37
C ASP A 125 5.69 8.00 6.65
N GLU A 126 6.18 7.73 7.86
CA GLU A 126 6.67 6.40 8.26
C GLU A 126 5.57 5.32 8.22
N ALA A 127 4.31 5.68 8.47
CA ALA A 127 3.20 4.74 8.44
C ALA A 127 2.85 4.35 7.00
N ALA A 128 2.76 5.34 6.11
CA ALA A 128 2.58 5.13 4.68
C ALA A 128 3.76 4.37 4.05
N ALA A 129 5.00 4.63 4.48
CA ALA A 129 6.18 3.86 4.06
C ALA A 129 6.10 2.40 4.51
N GLY A 130 5.61 2.14 5.72
CA GLY A 130 5.36 0.78 6.21
C GLY A 130 4.28 0.05 5.40
N ALA A 131 3.20 0.75 5.02
CA ALA A 131 2.16 0.23 4.15
C ALA A 131 2.66 -0.05 2.73
N LEU A 132 3.47 0.87 2.16
CA LEU A 132 4.16 0.71 0.88
C LEU A 132 4.96 -0.60 0.86
N ALA A 133 5.80 -0.84 1.87
CA ALA A 133 6.63 -2.03 1.92
C ALA A 133 5.79 -3.32 1.95
N GLN A 134 4.72 -3.34 2.75
CA GLN A 134 3.81 -4.48 2.81
C GLN A 134 3.11 -4.73 1.46
N GLY A 135 2.52 -3.68 0.87
CA GLY A 135 1.81 -3.77 -0.39
C GLY A 135 2.70 -4.16 -1.56
N ALA A 136 3.86 -3.50 -1.69
CA ALA A 136 4.82 -3.79 -2.75
C ALA A 136 5.33 -5.23 -2.69
N ALA A 137 5.63 -5.75 -1.48
CA ALA A 137 6.07 -7.13 -1.32
C ALA A 137 4.99 -8.15 -1.72
N LEU A 138 3.73 -7.93 -1.32
CA LEU A 138 2.63 -8.83 -1.65
C LEU A 138 2.28 -8.79 -3.15
N LEU A 139 2.24 -7.61 -3.76
CA LEU A 139 2.02 -7.49 -5.20
C LEU A 139 3.16 -8.13 -6.01
N ALA A 140 4.41 -7.97 -5.58
CA ALA A 140 5.55 -8.62 -6.20
C ALA A 140 5.50 -10.15 -6.06
N TRP A 141 5.04 -10.66 -4.90
CA TRP A 141 4.83 -12.09 -4.70
C TRP A 141 3.79 -12.64 -5.68
N HIS A 142 2.62 -12.02 -5.78
CA HIS A 142 1.57 -12.42 -6.73
C HIS A 142 2.04 -12.40 -8.18
N ALA A 143 2.80 -11.37 -8.58
CA ALA A 143 3.35 -11.27 -9.92
C ALA A 143 4.34 -12.40 -10.25
N SER A 144 5.12 -12.86 -9.26
CA SER A 144 6.15 -13.90 -9.44
C SER A 144 5.67 -15.33 -9.14
N HIS A 145 4.50 -15.49 -8.50
CA HIS A 145 3.95 -16.78 -8.05
C HIS A 145 2.56 -17.07 -8.64
N ALA A 146 2.34 -16.64 -9.88
CA ALA A 146 1.06 -16.82 -10.59
C ALA A 146 0.68 -18.29 -10.86
N PHE A 147 1.61 -19.23 -10.70
CA PHE A 147 1.40 -20.67 -10.93
C PHE A 147 1.88 -21.50 -9.74
N CYS A 148 1.21 -22.62 -9.49
CA CYS A 148 1.56 -23.56 -8.45
C CYS A 148 2.92 -24.20 -8.74
N SER A 149 3.87 -24.05 -7.81
CA SER A 149 5.21 -24.62 -7.91
C SER A 149 5.24 -26.16 -7.95
N LYS A 150 4.14 -26.83 -7.57
CA LYS A 150 4.02 -28.29 -7.58
C LYS A 150 3.43 -28.85 -8.87
N CYS A 151 2.37 -28.24 -9.42
CA CYS A 151 1.65 -28.80 -10.56
C CYS A 151 1.62 -27.89 -11.81
N GLY A 152 2.06 -26.63 -11.72
CA GLY A 152 2.08 -25.70 -12.82
C GLY A 152 0.73 -25.05 -13.18
N ASN A 153 -0.37 -25.42 -12.51
CA ASN A 153 -1.67 -24.76 -12.71
C ASN A 153 -1.65 -23.31 -12.20
N ARG A 154 -2.47 -22.44 -12.79
CA ARG A 154 -2.61 -21.04 -12.32
C ARG A 154 -3.15 -21.01 -10.90
N SER A 155 -2.55 -20.19 -10.05
CA SER A 155 -3.01 -19.95 -8.68
C SER A 155 -4.18 -18.96 -8.69
N GLU A 156 -5.08 -19.11 -7.73
CA GLU A 156 -6.17 -18.17 -7.47
C GLU A 156 -5.85 -17.38 -6.19
N MET A 157 -5.98 -16.06 -6.26
CA MET A 157 -5.79 -15.20 -5.11
C MET A 157 -6.97 -15.32 -4.14
N ARG A 158 -6.71 -15.47 -2.85
CA ARG A 158 -7.71 -15.61 -1.77
C ARG A 158 -7.34 -14.80 -0.53
N ALA A 159 -8.26 -14.75 0.44
CA ALA A 159 -8.07 -14.07 1.73
C ALA A 159 -7.58 -12.61 1.59
N GLY A 160 -8.10 -11.90 0.60
CA GLY A 160 -7.68 -10.54 0.25
C GLY A 160 -6.21 -10.40 -0.13
N GLY A 161 -5.65 -11.38 -0.84
CA GLY A 161 -4.30 -11.35 -1.38
C GLY A 161 -3.21 -11.93 -0.47
N TYR A 162 -3.58 -12.68 0.55
CA TYR A 162 -2.63 -13.36 1.45
C TYR A 162 -2.48 -14.85 1.17
N ARG A 163 -3.25 -15.38 0.21
CA ARG A 163 -3.22 -16.77 -0.23
C ARG A 163 -3.36 -16.86 -1.74
#